data_AF-A0A1X2GKW0-F1
#
_entry.id   AF-A0A1X2GKW0-F1
#
_cell.length_a   1.000
_cell.length_b   1.000
_cell.length_c   1.000
_cell.angle_alpha   90.00
_cell.angle_beta   90.00
_cell.angle_gamma   90.00
#
_symmetry.space_group_name_H-M   'P 1'
#
loop_
_entity.id
_entity.type
_entity.pdbx_description
1 polymer ?
#
loop_
_entity_poly.entity_id
_entity_poly.type
_entity_poly.pdbx_seq_one_letter_code
_entity_poly.pdbx_strand_id
1 'polypeptide(L)' 'PPPHSSLSALFRVLSGKLTSRSLLYRIVPDIVPSPTCSICRFHDESGAHLLFTCPLKMRIWRLAWQKHFAAPFD' A
#
# COMPACT_ATOMS: atom_id res chain seq x y z
N PRO A 1 -21.54 -14.69 8.16
CA PRO A 1 -20.31 -13.94 8.51
C PRO A 1 -19.13 -14.38 7.64
N PRO A 2 -18.45 -13.47 6.92
CA PRO A 2 -17.22 -13.85 6.24
C PRO A 2 -16.18 -14.26 7.30
N PRO A 3 -15.34 -15.26 7.02
CA PRO A 3 -14.35 -15.74 8.00
C PRO A 3 -13.41 -14.58 8.38
N HIS A 4 -13.05 -14.47 9.67
CA HIS A 4 -12.20 -13.40 10.21
C HIS A 4 -10.87 -13.22 9.47
N SER A 5 -10.37 -14.26 8.79
CA SER A 5 -9.20 -14.21 7.91
C SER A 5 -9.36 -13.28 6.72
N SER A 6 -10.59 -13.07 6.23
CA SER A 6 -10.90 -12.20 5.08
C SER A 6 -10.65 -10.70 5.33
N LEU A 7 -10.51 -10.31 6.60
CA LEU A 7 -10.29 -8.93 7.02
C LEU A 7 -8.82 -8.60 7.23
N SER A 8 -7.94 -9.61 7.31
CA SER A 8 -6.51 -9.37 7.48
C SER A 8 -5.96 -8.56 6.30
N ALA A 9 -5.09 -7.59 6.61
CA ALA A 9 -4.39 -6.83 5.56
C ALA A 9 -3.71 -7.79 4.57
N LEU A 10 -3.11 -8.88 5.08
CA LEU A 10 -2.54 -9.97 4.31
C LEU A 10 -3.53 -10.61 3.32
N PHE A 11 -4.74 -10.95 3.76
CA PHE A 11 -5.75 -11.52 2.86
C PHE A 11 -6.18 -10.53 1.78
N ARG A 12 -6.36 -9.25 2.13
CA ARG A 12 -6.71 -8.21 1.15
C ARG A 12 -5.60 -8.01 0.13
N VAL A 13 -4.34 -8.15 0.53
CA VAL A 13 -3.17 -8.15 -0.36
C VAL A 13 -3.18 -9.33 -1.30
N LEU A 14 -3.27 -10.54 -0.75
CA LEU A 14 -3.26 -11.78 -1.55
C LEU A 14 -4.45 -11.86 -2.51
N SER A 15 -5.60 -11.30 -2.11
CA SER A 15 -6.81 -11.28 -2.95
C SER A 15 -6.84 -10.12 -3.95
N GLY A 16 -5.83 -9.24 -3.98
CA GLY A 16 -5.84 -8.03 -4.82
C GLY A 16 -6.93 -7.02 -4.46
N LYS A 17 -7.52 -7.14 -3.26
CA LYS A 17 -8.59 -6.27 -2.74
C LYS A 17 -8.07 -5.14 -1.85
N LEU A 18 -6.78 -4.83 -1.98
CA LEU A 18 -6.18 -3.72 -1.26
C LEU A 18 -6.62 -2.40 -1.93
N THR A 19 -7.11 -1.46 -1.12
CA THR A 19 -7.58 -0.15 -1.57
C THR A 19 -6.40 0.74 -1.97
N SER A 20 -5.80 0.46 -3.12
CA SER A 20 -4.73 1.26 -3.72
C SER A 20 -5.30 2.39 -4.58
N ARG A 21 -4.54 3.46 -4.83
CA ARG A 21 -5.02 4.55 -5.70
C ARG A 21 -5.38 4.10 -7.10
N SER A 22 -4.68 3.13 -7.70
CA SER A 22 -5.08 2.59 -9.00
C SER A 22 -6.45 1.91 -8.97
N LEU A 23 -6.76 1.17 -7.89
CA LEU A 23 -8.08 0.56 -7.73
C LEU A 23 -9.17 1.63 -7.53
N LEU A 24 -8.89 2.65 -6.71
CA LEU A 24 -9.85 3.72 -6.44
C LEU A 24 -10.10 4.59 -7.69
N TYR A 25 -9.05 4.94 -8.44
CA TYR A 25 -9.15 5.62 -9.73
C TYR A 25 -10.08 4.87 -10.69
N ARG A 26 -10.01 3.53 -10.70
CA ARG A 26 -10.88 2.69 -11.54
C ARG A 26 -12.34 2.65 -11.06
N ILE A 27 -12.58 2.67 -9.74
CA ILE A 27 -13.93 2.54 -9.17
C ILE A 27 -14.67 3.88 -9.13
N VAL A 28 -13.97 4.97 -8.79
CA VAL A 28 -14.52 6.32 -8.61
C VAL A 28 -13.55 7.38 -9.16
N PRO A 29 -13.37 7.47 -10.49
CA PRO A 29 -12.43 8.40 -11.12
C PRO A 29 -12.77 9.88 -10.83
N ASP A 30 -14.04 10.20 -10.58
CA ASP A 30 -14.47 11.57 -10.26
C ASP A 30 -13.92 12.06 -8.91
N ILE A 31 -13.66 11.14 -7.97
CA ILE A 31 -13.13 11.46 -6.64
C ILE A 31 -11.61 11.29 -6.61
N VAL A 32 -11.09 10.25 -7.28
CA VAL A 32 -9.65 9.98 -7.36
C VAL A 32 -9.20 10.26 -8.79
N PRO A 33 -8.60 11.44 -9.06
CA PRO A 33 -8.33 11.88 -10.43
C PRO A 33 -7.08 11.27 -11.06
N SER A 34 -6.29 10.48 -10.32
CA SER A 34 -5.10 9.83 -10.87
C SER A 34 -4.77 8.52 -10.14
N PRO A 35 -4.29 7.49 -10.86
CA PRO A 35 -3.83 6.24 -10.28
C PRO A 35 -2.43 6.34 -9.62
N THR A 36 -1.70 7.44 -9.84
CA THR A 36 -0.32 7.63 -9.36
C THR A 36 -0.19 7.63 -7.84
N CYS A 37 0.87 7.06 -7.30
CA CYS A 37 1.14 7.04 -5.86
C CYS A 37 1.25 8.44 -5.26
N SER A 38 0.59 8.66 -4.12
CA SER A 38 0.62 9.96 -3.44
C SER A 38 1.98 10.32 -2.83
N ILE A 39 2.82 9.30 -2.58
CA ILE A 39 4.13 9.45 -1.96
C ILE A 39 5.21 9.72 -3.00
N CYS A 40 5.41 8.82 -3.98
CA CYS A 40 6.47 8.98 -4.99
C CYS A 40 6.04 9.79 -6.21
N ARG A 41 4.73 9.89 -6.49
CA ARG A 41 4.14 10.62 -7.62
C ARG A 41 4.68 10.26 -9.00
N PHE A 42 5.40 9.14 -9.11
CA PHE A 42 6.10 8.73 -10.33
C PHE A 42 5.51 7.45 -10.95
N HIS A 43 5.01 6.53 -10.12
CA HIS A 43 4.40 5.28 -10.57
C HIS A 43 2.95 5.17 -10.10
N ASP A 44 2.15 4.43 -10.85
CA ASP A 44 0.82 4.02 -10.47
C ASP A 44 0.84 3.16 -9.20
N GLU A 45 -0.09 3.44 -8.29
CA GLU A 45 -0.16 2.77 -7.01
C GLU A 45 -0.99 1.49 -7.09
N SER A 46 -0.29 0.39 -7.36
CA SER A 46 -0.82 -0.95 -7.14
C SER A 46 -0.83 -1.32 -5.65
N GLY A 47 -1.49 -2.43 -5.29
CA GLY A 47 -1.45 -2.94 -3.92
C GLY A 47 -0.02 -3.26 -3.43
N ALA A 48 0.84 -3.76 -4.33
CA ALA A 48 2.25 -4.00 -4.04
C ALA A 48 3.02 -2.67 -3.84
N HIS A 49 2.74 -1.66 -4.66
CA HIS A 49 3.34 -0.33 -4.53
C HIS A 49 2.91 0.38 -3.25
N LEU A 50 1.65 0.20 -2.85
CA LEU A 50 1.13 0.74 -1.59
C LEU A 50 1.86 0.16 -0.38
N LEU A 51 2.36 -1.08 -0.43
CA LEU A 51 2.97 -1.73 0.72
C LEU A 51 4.49 -1.74 0.70
N PHE A 52 5.10 -2.16 -0.42
CA PHE A 52 6.50 -2.58 -0.44
C PHE A 52 7.31 -2.02 -1.62
N THR A 53 6.70 -1.78 -2.78
CA THR A 53 7.49 -1.43 -3.98
C THR A 53 7.68 0.08 -4.19
N CYS A 54 7.04 0.93 -3.37
CA CYS A 54 7.31 2.36 -3.37
C CYS A 54 8.65 2.64 -2.66
N PRO A 55 9.70 3.13 -3.35
CA PRO A 55 11.02 3.31 -2.75
C PRO A 55 11.02 4.37 -1.65
N LEU A 56 10.25 5.45 -1.81
CA LEU A 56 10.12 6.48 -0.77
C LEU A 56 9.37 5.94 0.45
N LYS A 57 8.33 5.12 0.26
CA LYS A 57 7.60 4.51 1.36
C LYS A 57 8.47 3.51 2.12
N MET A 58 9.25 2.69 1.40
CA MET A 58 10.24 1.79 2.00
C MET A 58 11.29 2.52 2.82
N ARG A 59 11.75 3.69 2.35
CA ARG A 59 12.66 4.52 3.14
C ARG A 59 12.00 5.01 4.44
N ILE A 60 10.74 5.42 4.39
CA ILE A 60 9.98 5.82 5.59
C ILE A 60 9.84 4.63 6.55
N TRP A 61 9.50 3.45 6.05
CA TRP A 61 9.40 2.24 6.87
C TRP A 61 10.71 1.88 7.55
N ARG A 62 11.83 1.94 6.83
CA ARG A 62 13.17 1.73 7.39
C ARG A 62 13.49 2.71 8.52
N LEU A 63 13.23 4.00 8.30
CA LEU A 63 13.47 5.04 9.31
C LEU A 63 12.57 4.86 10.54
N ALA A 64 11.29 4.56 10.33
CA ALA A 64 10.36 4.26 11.40
C ALA A 64 10.79 3.01 12.17
N TRP A 65 11.24 1.98 11.47
CA TRP A 65 11.71 0.76 12.08
C TRP A 65 12.94 1.01 12.96
N GLN A 66 13.96 1.66 12.42
CA GLN A 66 15.18 2.03 13.17
C GLN A 66 14.87 2.91 14.39
N LYS A 67 13.83 3.75 14.32
CA LYS A 67 13.41 4.60 15.43
C LYS A 67 12.70 3.83 16.54
N HIS A 68 11.96 2.78 16.19
CA HIS A 68 11.02 2.12 17.11
C HIS A 68 11.42 0.69 17.51
N PHE A 69 12.32 0.06 16.77
CA PHE A 69 12.75 -1.32 16.98
C PHE A 69 14.27 -1.40 17.02
N ALA A 70 14.80 -2.19 17.95
CA ALA A 70 16.24 -2.42 18.09
C ALA A 70 16.78 -3.45 17.07
N ALA A 71 15.90 -4.17 16.37
CA ALA A 71 16.28 -5.15 15.37
C ALA A 71 16.61 -4.47 14.02
N PRO A 72 17.56 -5.01 13.23
CA PRO A 72 17.79 -4.55 11.87
C PRO A 72 16.55 -4.74 10.99
N PHE A 73 16.41 -3.89 9.96
CA PHE A 73 15.36 -3.99 8.95
C PHE A 73 15.92 -4.80 7.78
N ASP A 74 15.74 -6.12 7.82
CA ASP A 74 16.19 -7.06 6.78
C ASP A 74 15.11 -7.30 5.71
#